data_AF-A0A1B1LS17-F1
#
_entry.id   AF-A0A1B1LS17-F1
#
_cell.length_a   1.000
_cell.length_b   1.000
_cell.length_c   1.000
_cell.angle_alpha   90.00
_cell.angle_beta   90.00
_cell.angle_gamma   90.00
#
_symmetry.space_group_name_H-M   'P 1'
#
loop_
_entity.id
_entity.type
_entity.pdbx_description
1 polymer ?
#
loop_
_entity_poly.entity_id
_entity_poly.type
_entity_poly.pdbx_seq_one_letter_code
_entity_poly.pdbx_strand_id
1 'polypeptide(L)'
;MTKFITVVYAINDPKAFKEQQDQIAKLHNAYDPNNPPAWGISAVSHSDEIRRLEIIEEISDQTSDESDSFQIVFDIRDALAADQLPAKGSWFDRDSIGNK
;
A
#
# COMPACT_ATOMS: atom_id res chain seq x y z
N MET A 1 -17.66 -22.20 10.97
CA MET A 1 -17.15 -20.87 10.57
C MET A 1 -15.63 -20.91 10.60
N THR A 2 -14.99 -20.72 9.44
CA THR A 2 -13.53 -20.57 9.36
C THR A 2 -13.15 -19.20 9.91
N LYS A 3 -12.12 -19.15 10.76
CA LYS A 3 -11.59 -17.90 11.32
C LYS A 3 -10.29 -17.56 10.60
N PHE A 4 -10.17 -16.34 10.10
CA PHE A 4 -8.99 -15.87 9.37
C PHE A 4 -8.17 -14.93 10.26
N ILE A 5 -6.84 -14.98 10.12
CA ILE A 5 -5.90 -14.10 10.82
C ILE A 5 -5.04 -13.44 9.74
N THR A 6 -5.02 -12.11 9.72
CA THR A 6 -4.13 -11.32 8.86
C THR A 6 -2.90 -10.91 9.67
N VAL A 7 -1.71 -11.20 9.16
CA VAL A 7 -0.43 -10.85 9.79
C VAL A 7 0.33 -9.93 8.86
N VAL A 8 0.72 -8.76 9.36
CA VAL A 8 1.54 -7.77 8.64
C VAL A 8 2.87 -7.65 9.37
N TYR A 9 3.98 -7.79 8.66
CA TYR A 9 5.32 -7.68 9.23
C TYR A 9 6.32 -7.16 8.19
N ALA A 10 7.41 -6.55 8.64
CA ALA A 10 8.48 -6.01 7.79
C ALA A 10 9.78 -6.81 8.01
N ILE A 11 10.53 -7.03 6.92
CA ILE A 11 11.83 -7.71 6.95
C ILE A 11 12.90 -6.70 6.52
N ASN A 12 13.81 -6.37 7.43
CA ASN A 12 14.86 -5.38 7.18
C ASN A 12 16.14 -5.98 6.57
N ASP A 13 16.30 -7.31 6.60
CA ASP A 13 17.42 -8.00 5.95
C ASP A 13 17.09 -8.29 4.47
N PRO A 14 17.85 -7.73 3.50
CA PRO A 14 17.60 -7.94 2.08
C PRO A 14 17.66 -9.41 1.64
N LYS A 15 18.51 -10.24 2.28
CA LYS A 15 18.63 -11.66 1.92
C LYS A 15 17.41 -12.45 2.40
N ALA A 16 17.03 -12.26 3.68
CA ALA A 16 15.82 -12.86 4.23
C ALA A 16 14.55 -12.38 3.52
N PHE A 17 14.52 -11.12 3.07
CA PHE A 17 13.40 -10.58 2.30
C PHE A 17 13.19 -11.35 0.99
N LYS A 18 14.25 -11.60 0.23
CA LYS A 18 14.17 -12.34 -1.04
C LYS A 18 13.70 -13.78 -0.84
N GLU A 19 14.23 -14.47 0.16
CA GLU A 19 13.83 -15.84 0.49
C GLU A 19 12.35 -15.91 0.90
N GLN A 20 11.89 -14.97 1.72
CA GLN A 20 10.49 -14.88 2.12
C GLN A 20 9.57 -14.50 0.95
N GLN A 21 9.99 -13.58 0.08
CA GLN A 21 9.24 -13.20 -1.12
C GLN A 21 8.98 -14.41 -2.04
N ASP A 22 10.01 -15.22 -2.29
CA ASP A 22 9.90 -16.44 -3.12
C ASP A 22 8.96 -17.47 -2.46
N GLN A 23 9.03 -17.61 -1.14
CA GLN A 23 8.14 -18.49 -0.37
C GLN A 23 6.69 -18.02 -0.42
N ILE A 24 6.48 -16.72 -0.25
CA ILE A 24 5.16 -16.07 -0.29
C ILE A 24 4.52 -16.25 -1.67
N ALA A 25 5.27 -16.03 -2.76
CA ALA A 25 4.78 -16.23 -4.12
C ALA A 25 4.34 -17.67 -4.39
N LYS A 26 5.07 -18.66 -3.87
CA LYS A 26 4.69 -20.08 -3.97
C LYS A 26 3.38 -20.38 -3.22
N LEU A 27 3.25 -19.89 -1.99
CA LEU A 27 2.04 -20.08 -1.17
C LEU A 27 0.82 -19.41 -1.80
N HIS A 28 1.01 -18.22 -2.38
CA HIS A 28 -0.03 -17.50 -3.09
C HIS A 28 -0.49 -18.26 -4.34
N ASN A 29 0.43 -18.76 -5.16
CA ASN A 29 0.09 -19.53 -6.36
C ASN A 29 -0.56 -20.89 -6.06
N ALA A 30 -0.28 -21.46 -4.90
CA ALA A 30 -0.86 -22.73 -4.45
C ALA A 30 -2.22 -22.56 -3.74
N TYR A 31 -2.70 -21.32 -3.54
CA TYR A 31 -3.94 -21.05 -2.85
C TYR A 31 -5.15 -21.39 -3.73
N ASP A 32 -5.98 -22.34 -3.28
CA ASP A 32 -7.25 -22.71 -3.93
C ASP A 32 -8.43 -22.11 -3.14
N PRO A 33 -9.19 -21.15 -3.70
CA PRO A 33 -10.36 -20.56 -3.02
C PRO A 33 -11.49 -21.56 -2.75
N ASN A 34 -11.61 -22.63 -3.56
CA ASN A 34 -12.67 -23.62 -3.42
C ASN A 34 -12.30 -24.72 -2.41
N ASN A 35 -11.01 -24.85 -2.10
CA ASN A 35 -10.48 -25.76 -1.10
C ASN A 35 -9.29 -25.11 -0.35
N PRO A 36 -9.56 -24.08 0.47
CA PRO A 36 -8.49 -23.28 1.05
C PRO A 36 -7.67 -24.10 2.05
N PRO A 37 -6.34 -23.99 2.03
CA PRO A 37 -5.49 -24.65 3.00
C PRO A 37 -5.73 -24.10 4.42
N ALA A 38 -5.39 -24.90 5.43
CA ALA A 38 -5.54 -24.49 6.84
C ALA A 38 -4.73 -23.22 7.20
N TRP A 39 -3.64 -22.98 6.48
CA TRP A 39 -2.88 -21.74 6.46
C TRP A 39 -2.36 -21.52 5.04
N GLY A 40 -2.39 -20.27 4.56
CA GLY A 40 -1.98 -19.95 3.20
C GLY A 40 -2.08 -18.45 2.97
N ILE A 41 -1.52 -18.01 1.86
CA ILE A 41 -1.51 -16.59 1.49
C ILE A 41 -2.50 -16.41 0.35
N SER A 42 -3.53 -15.61 0.57
CA SER A 42 -4.53 -15.31 -0.47
C SER A 42 -4.31 -13.95 -1.15
N ALA A 43 -3.40 -13.12 -0.61
CA ALA A 43 -3.05 -11.82 -1.16
C ALA A 43 -1.65 -11.40 -0.71
N VAL A 44 -0.92 -10.71 -1.59
CA VAL A 44 0.42 -10.17 -1.35
C VAL A 44 0.49 -8.81 -2.02
N SER A 45 0.96 -7.79 -1.31
CA SER A 45 1.27 -6.49 -1.89
C SER A 45 2.76 -6.31 -2.11
N HIS A 46 3.15 -5.64 -3.19
CA HIS A 46 4.56 -5.34 -3.47
C HIS A 46 4.92 -3.91 -3.08
N SER A 47 6.05 -3.74 -2.39
CA SER A 47 6.54 -2.44 -1.92
C SER A 47 5.51 -1.73 -1.04
N ASP A 48 5.33 -0.43 -1.21
CA ASP A 48 4.45 0.41 -0.39
C ASP A 48 3.00 0.46 -0.88
N GLU A 49 2.49 -0.58 -1.53
CA GLU A 49 1.15 -0.58 -2.16
C GLU A 49 0.04 -0.17 -1.17
N ILE A 50 0.10 -0.67 0.06
CA ILE A 50 -0.84 -0.28 1.13
C ILE A 50 -0.73 1.21 1.44
N ARG A 51 0.49 1.75 1.53
CA ARG A 51 0.71 3.17 1.78
C ARG A 51 0.28 4.04 0.59
N ARG A 52 0.43 3.55 -0.63
CA ARG A 52 -0.04 4.23 -1.85
C ARG A 52 -1.56 4.31 -1.88
N LEU A 53 -2.25 3.23 -1.49
CA LEU A 53 -3.71 3.23 -1.34
C LEU A 53 -4.16 4.21 -0.25
N GLU A 54 -3.50 4.20 0.91
CA GLU A 54 -3.77 5.20 1.97
C GLU A 54 -3.61 6.64 1.48
N ILE A 55 -2.56 6.95 0.69
CA ILE A 55 -2.34 8.30 0.14
C ILE A 55 -3.45 8.70 -0.84
N ILE A 56 -3.89 7.77 -1.69
CA ILE A 56 -5.00 8.02 -2.64
C ILE A 56 -6.29 8.33 -1.87
N GLU A 57 -6.60 7.54 -0.84
CA GLU A 57 -7.75 7.79 0.04
C GLU A 57 -7.62 9.14 0.75
N GLU A 58 -6.46 9.45 1.35
CA GLU A 58 -6.20 10.73 2.02
C GLU A 58 -6.42 11.93 1.09
N ILE A 59 -6.00 11.86 -0.18
CA ILE A 59 -6.20 12.93 -1.17
C ILE A 59 -7.66 13.00 -1.64
N SER A 60 -8.31 11.84 -1.86
CA SER A 60 -9.69 11.76 -2.32
C SER A 60 -10.70 12.27 -1.28
N ASP A 61 -10.46 12.02 0.00
CA ASP A 61 -11.33 12.49 1.09
C ASP A 61 -11.27 14.01 1.30
N GLN A 62 -10.15 14.65 0.88
CA GLN A 62 -9.93 16.09 1.04
C GLN A 62 -10.55 16.94 -0.08
N THR A 63 -10.87 16.31 -1.19
CA THR A 63 -11.38 16.98 -2.39
C THR A 63 -12.88 16.73 -2.49
N SER A 64 -13.62 17.42 -1.62
CA SER A 64 -15.08 17.30 -1.51
C SER A 64 -15.86 17.90 -2.69
N ASP A 65 -15.20 18.64 -3.60
CA ASP A 65 -15.83 19.29 -4.75
C ASP A 65 -15.40 18.62 -6.07
N GLU A 66 -16.37 18.09 -6.82
CA GLU A 66 -16.17 17.39 -8.10
C GLU A 66 -15.45 18.24 -9.17
N SER A 67 -15.38 19.56 -8.99
CA SER A 67 -14.67 20.50 -9.89
C SER A 67 -13.14 20.36 -9.86
N ASP A 68 -12.58 19.74 -8.81
CA ASP A 68 -11.12 19.57 -8.64
C ASP A 68 -10.61 18.17 -9.02
N SER A 69 -11.45 17.37 -9.68
CA SER A 69 -11.16 15.99 -10.08
C SER A 69 -9.87 15.81 -10.90
N PHE A 70 -9.49 16.79 -11.72
CA PHE A 70 -8.18 16.77 -12.41
C PHE A 70 -7.01 17.06 -11.48
N GLN A 71 -7.17 17.95 -10.50
CA GLN A 71 -6.11 18.28 -9.54
C GLN A 71 -5.81 17.08 -8.63
N ILE A 72 -6.84 16.32 -8.22
CA ILE A 72 -6.70 15.05 -7.50
C ILE A 72 -5.77 14.08 -8.25
N VAL A 73 -5.99 13.93 -9.56
CA VAL A 73 -5.20 13.01 -10.39
C VAL A 73 -3.74 13.44 -10.47
N PHE A 74 -3.47 14.75 -10.57
CA PHE A 74 -2.10 15.28 -10.55
C PHE A 74 -1.44 15.12 -9.17
N ASP A 75 -2.15 15.42 -8.08
CA ASP A 75 -1.63 15.30 -6.72
C ASP A 75 -1.30 13.82 -6.39
N ILE A 76 -2.15 12.87 -6.80
CA ILE A 76 -1.88 11.43 -6.68
C ILE A 76 -0.65 11.04 -7.51
N ARG A 77 -0.58 11.48 -8.77
CA ARG A 77 0.55 11.16 -9.65
C ARG A 77 1.87 11.62 -9.05
N ASP A 78 1.92 12.84 -8.55
CA ASP A 78 3.13 13.42 -7.97
C ASP A 78 3.50 12.72 -6.65
N ALA A 79 2.50 12.36 -5.82
CA ALA A 79 2.72 11.58 -4.60
C ALA A 79 3.35 10.21 -4.88
N LEU A 80 2.88 9.52 -5.92
CA LEU A 80 3.34 8.19 -6.29
C LEU A 80 4.69 8.19 -7.03
N ALA A 81 5.06 9.32 -7.64
CA ALA A 81 6.32 9.50 -8.36
C ALA A 81 7.50 9.89 -7.44
N ALA A 82 7.23 10.24 -6.18
CA ALA A 82 8.28 10.59 -5.22
C ALA A 82 9.16 9.38 -4.85
N ASP A 83 10.49 9.61 -4.76
CA ASP A 83 11.49 8.60 -4.38
C ASP A 83 11.22 7.98 -2.98
N GLN A 84 10.56 8.74 -2.11
CA GLN A 84 10.03 8.26 -0.83
C GLN A 84 8.59 8.72 -0.67
N LEU A 85 7.72 7.79 -0.30
CA LEU A 85 6.34 8.15 0.02
C LEU A 85 6.31 9.00 1.30
N PRO A 86 5.52 10.09 1.29
CA PRO A 86 5.35 10.94 2.46
C PRO A 86 4.81 10.17 3.66
N ALA A 87 5.24 10.59 4.86
CA ALA A 87 4.77 10.04 6.11
C ALA A 87 3.25 10.23 6.26
N LYS A 88 2.60 9.33 7.01
CA LYS A 88 1.17 9.41 7.29
C LYS A 88 0.83 10.77 7.90
N GLY A 89 -0.11 11.50 7.30
CA GLY A 89 -0.46 12.82 7.78
C GLY A 89 0.42 13.98 7.28
N SER A 90 1.48 13.76 6.49
CA SER A 90 2.36 14.87 6.05
C SER A 90 1.85 15.63 4.83
N TRP A 91 0.91 15.07 4.06
CA TRP A 91 0.24 15.79 2.97
C TRP A 91 -0.62 16.96 3.47
N PHE A 92 -0.98 16.94 4.76
CA PHE A 92 -1.77 17.96 5.42
C PHE A 92 -0.97 19.25 5.70
N ASP A 93 0.37 19.20 5.60
CA ASP A 93 1.28 20.33 5.82
C ASP A 93 1.70 21.01 4.50
N ARG A 94 0.78 21.19 3.53
CA ARG A 94 1.07 21.95 2.28
C ARG A 94 1.57 23.38 2.55
N ASP A 95 1.29 23.95 3.72
CA ASP A 95 1.82 25.25 4.16
C ASP A 95 3.31 25.22 4.56
N SER A 96 3.91 24.04 4.74
CA SER A 96 5.33 23.90 5.14
C SER A 96 6.29 23.79 3.95
N ILE A 97 5.78 23.49 2.75
CA ILE A 97 6.59 23.32 1.52
C ILE A 97 6.79 24.68 0.79
N GLY A 98 6.26 25.77 1.35
CA GLY A 98 6.28 27.10 0.75
C GLY A 98 7.02 28.16 1.56
N ASN A 99 8.21 27.89 2.11
CA ASN A 99 9.17 28.96 2.37
C ASN A 99 10.60 28.43 2.64
N LYS A 100 11.42 28.36 1.59
CA LYS A 100 12.85 28.72 1.61
C LYS A 100 13.42 28.76 0.20
#